data_AF-A0AA88XBH3-F1
#
_entry.id   AF-A0AA88XBH3-F1
#
_cell.length_a   1.000
_cell.length_b   1.000
_cell.length_c   1.000
_cell.angle_alpha   90.00
_cell.angle_beta   90.00
_cell.angle_gamma   90.00
#
_symmetry.space_group_name_H-M   'P 1'
#
loop_
_entity.id
_entity.type
_entity.pdbx_description
1 polymer ?
#
loop_
_entity_poly.entity_id
_entity_poly.type
_entity_poly.pdbx_seq_one_letter_code
_entity_poly.pdbx_strand_id
1 'polypeptide(L)'
;MFLDLISGGCDTSATAVERAMSKLLKQPNFIKNATEELNRVIGRERRVEEKDFPHLPYLDAILKETMRLHPVASMLAPRLALEDCNVAGYDIRKGTSVHKHTEYR
;
A
#
# COMPACT_ATOMS: atom_id res chain seq x y z
N MET A 1 13.62 15.15 11.05
CA MET A 1 13.71 13.72 11.39
C MET A 1 12.42 13.17 12.01
N PHE A 2 11.97 13.63 13.19
CA PHE A 2 10.71 13.12 13.78
C PHE A 2 9.46 13.50 12.99
N LEU A 3 9.38 14.75 12.50
CA LEU A 3 8.25 15.21 11.70
C LEU A 3 8.11 14.44 10.38
N ASP A 4 9.24 14.09 9.75
CA ASP A 4 9.25 13.32 8.50
C ASP A 4 8.68 11.91 8.71
N LEU A 5 9.03 11.26 9.83
CA LEU A 5 8.50 9.94 10.20
C LEU A 5 6.99 10.00 10.47
N ILE A 6 6.54 11.00 11.23
CA ILE A 6 5.13 11.16 11.59
C ILE A 6 4.30 11.47 10.34
N SER A 7 4.73 12.44 9.54
CA SER A 7 4.01 12.84 8.32
C SER A 7 4.01 11.72 7.28
N GLY A 8 5.14 11.04 7.07
CA GLY A 8 5.23 9.96 6.11
C GLY A 8 4.41 8.72 6.48
N GLY A 9 4.23 8.44 7.77
CA GLY A 9 3.50 7.27 8.26
C GLY A 9 2.02 7.50 8.58
N CYS A 10 1.65 8.66 9.11
CA CYS A 10 0.29 8.90 9.63
C CYS A 10 -0.74 8.97 8.50
N ASP A 11 -0.60 9.93 7.58
CA ASP A 11 -1.60 10.16 6.54
C ASP A 11 -1.69 8.97 5.57
N THR A 12 -0.55 8.34 5.29
CA THR A 12 -0.45 7.21 4.37
C THR A 12 -1.13 5.95 4.93
N SER A 13 -0.86 5.62 6.20
CA SER A 13 -1.48 4.46 6.86
C SER A 13 -2.98 4.65 7.07
N ALA A 14 -3.42 5.85 7.48
CA ALA A 14 -4.84 6.17 7.64
C ALA A 14 -5.60 6.00 6.31
N THR A 15 -5.05 6.56 5.22
CA THR A 15 -5.66 6.45 3.89
C THR A 15 -5.70 4.98 3.41
N ALA A 16 -4.65 4.20 3.66
CA ALA A 16 -4.63 2.78 3.28
C ALA A 16 -5.76 2.00 3.96
N VAL A 17 -5.94 2.19 5.27
CA VAL A 17 -6.98 1.52 6.06
C VAL A 17 -8.37 1.98 5.62
N GLU A 18 -8.58 3.28 5.43
CA GLU A 18 -9.85 3.83 4.95
C GLU A 18 -10.26 3.20 3.62
N ARG A 19 -9.34 3.12 2.67
CA ARG A 19 -9.58 2.53 1.34
C ARG A 19 -9.87 1.03 1.43
N ALA A 20 -9.14 0.30 2.26
CA ALA A 20 -9.36 -1.12 2.49
C ALA A 20 -10.76 -1.37 3.07
N MET A 21 -11.14 -0.61 4.10
CA MET A 21 -12.46 -0.70 4.72
C MET A 21 -13.58 -0.34 3.74
N SER A 22 -13.41 0.72 2.94
CA SER A 22 -14.39 1.11 1.92
C SER A 22 -14.63 -0.02 0.89
N LYS A 23 -13.59 -0.77 0.52
CA LYS A 23 -13.71 -1.91 -0.38
C LYS A 23 -14.35 -3.13 0.27
N LEU A 24 -13.93 -3.45 1.48
CA LEU A 24 -14.49 -4.54 2.26
C LEU A 24 -15.98 -4.36 2.52
N LEU A 25 -16.42 -3.16 2.90
CA LEU A 25 -17.83 -2.85 3.14
C LEU A 25 -18.70 -2.99 1.89
N LYS A 26 -18.13 -2.80 0.70
CA LYS A 26 -18.83 -3.00 -0.58
C LYS A 26 -18.93 -4.46 -1.01
N GLN A 27 -18.12 -5.35 -0.41
CA GLN A 27 -18.02 -6.76 -0.80
C GLN A 27 -18.07 -7.67 0.43
N PRO A 28 -19.27 -8.03 0.92
CA PRO A 28 -19.44 -8.81 2.15
C PRO A 28 -18.76 -10.18 2.09
N ASN A 29 -18.60 -10.76 0.89
CA ASN A 29 -17.89 -12.03 0.70
C ASN A 29 -16.41 -11.94 1.12
N PHE A 30 -15.75 -10.80 0.88
CA PHE A 30 -14.34 -10.63 1.24
C PHE A 30 -14.15 -10.52 2.75
N ILE A 31 -15.05 -9.80 3.44
CA ILE A 31 -15.06 -9.74 4.90
C ILE A 31 -15.28 -11.15 5.49
N LYS A 32 -16.22 -11.91 4.94
CA LYS A 32 -16.50 -13.28 5.40
C LYS A 32 -15.27 -14.17 5.27
N ASN A 33 -14.64 -14.21 4.10
CA ASN A 33 -13.46 -15.03 3.84
C ASN A 33 -12.26 -14.61 4.72
N ALA A 34 -12.03 -13.31 4.91
CA ALA A 34 -10.97 -12.81 5.79
C ALA A 34 -11.23 -13.20 7.25
N THR A 35 -12.50 -13.15 7.69
CA THR A 35 -12.89 -13.57 9.03
C THR A 35 -12.72 -15.09 9.21
N GLU A 36 -13.02 -15.89 8.18
CA GLU A 36 -12.78 -17.34 8.19
C GLU A 36 -11.28 -17.67 8.29
N GLU A 37 -10.42 -16.97 7.53
CA GLU A 37 -8.97 -17.12 7.63
C GLU A 37 -8.47 -16.79 9.04
N LEU A 38 -8.90 -15.66 9.61
CA LEU A 38 -8.55 -15.26 10.97
C LEU A 38 -8.98 -16.31 12.00
N ASN A 39 -10.23 -16.79 11.92
CA ASN A 39 -10.71 -17.83 12.83
C ASN A 39 -9.92 -19.14 12.69
N ARG A 40 -9.48 -19.50 11.47
CA ARG A 40 -8.70 -20.71 11.21
C ARG A 40 -7.28 -20.64 11.77
N VAL A 41 -6.61 -19.50 11.64
CA VAL A 41 -5.19 -19.34 11.98
C VAL A 41 -4.99 -18.94 13.44
N ILE A 42 -5.86 -18.08 13.97
CA ILE A 42 -5.69 -17.44 15.29
C ILE A 42 -6.69 -17.99 16.30
N GLY A 43 -7.89 -18.38 15.85
CA GLY A 43 -9.01 -18.73 16.72
C GLY A 43 -9.72 -17.48 17.28
N ARG A 44 -10.55 -17.68 18.31
CA ARG A 44 -11.34 -16.59 18.94
C ARG A 44 -10.84 -16.17 20.33
N GLU A 45 -9.83 -16.85 20.85
CA GLU A 45 -9.38 -16.70 22.23
C GLU A 45 -8.29 -15.65 22.41
N ARG A 46 -7.63 -15.24 21.32
CA ARG A 46 -6.52 -14.27 21.36
C ARG A 46 -6.65 -13.21 20.26
N ARG A 47 -5.97 -12.08 20.48
CA ARG A 47 -5.83 -11.02 19.48
C ARG A 47 -4.77 -11.38 18.43
N VAL A 48 -4.87 -10.73 17.27
CA VAL A 48 -3.89 -10.81 16.19
C VAL A 48 -2.58 -10.16 16.64
N GLU A 49 -1.46 -10.84 16.41
CA GLU A 49 -0.11 -10.32 16.61
C GLU A 49 0.64 -10.21 15.28
N GLU A 50 1.67 -9.37 15.21
CA GLU A 50 2.45 -9.17 13.96
C GLU A 50 3.09 -10.46 13.44
N LYS A 51 3.47 -11.39 14.34
CA LYS A 51 4.04 -12.70 13.99
C LYS A 51 3.05 -13.62 13.25
N ASP A 52 1.76 -13.35 13.33
CA ASP A 52 0.73 -14.14 12.65
C ASP A 52 0.57 -13.73 11.19
N PHE A 53 1.02 -12.53 10.81
CA PHE A 53 0.82 -11.96 9.48
C PHE A 53 1.30 -12.86 8.32
N PRO A 54 2.44 -13.58 8.41
CA PRO A 54 2.86 -14.53 7.37
C PRO A 54 1.86 -15.67 7.13
N HIS A 55 1.00 -15.97 8.11
CA HIS A 55 -0.01 -17.02 8.05
C HIS A 55 -1.39 -16.52 7.60
N LEU A 56 -1.52 -15.22 7.25
CA LEU A 56 -2.75 -14.58 6.80
C LEU A 56 -2.65 -14.12 5.34
N PRO A 57 -2.45 -15.04 4.37
CA PRO A 57 -2.24 -14.69 2.97
C PRO A 57 -3.45 -14.01 2.33
N TYR A 58 -4.67 -14.31 2.75
CA TYR A 58 -5.87 -13.68 2.20
C TYR A 58 -6.00 -12.23 2.68
N LEU A 59 -5.73 -11.96 3.96
CA LEU A 59 -5.70 -10.60 4.48
C LEU A 59 -4.62 -9.75 3.79
N ASP A 60 -3.41 -10.30 3.61
CA ASP A 60 -2.33 -9.66 2.87
C ASP A 60 -2.72 -9.40 1.40
N ALA A 61 -3.39 -10.35 0.75
CA ALA A 61 -3.89 -10.19 -0.61
C ALA A 61 -4.94 -9.06 -0.73
N ILE A 62 -5.85 -8.93 0.23
CA ILE A 62 -6.81 -7.81 0.28
C ILE A 62 -6.10 -6.46 0.37
N LEU A 63 -5.09 -6.36 1.24
CA LEU A 63 -4.33 -5.13 1.40
C LEU A 63 -3.57 -4.78 0.11
N LYS A 64 -2.89 -5.76 -0.49
CA LYS A 64 -2.18 -5.61 -1.77
C LYS A 64 -3.11 -5.21 -2.90
N GLU A 65 -4.27 -5.84 -3.03
CA GLU A 65 -5.25 -5.53 -4.07
C GLU A 65 -5.87 -4.14 -3.87
N THR A 66 -6.12 -3.75 -2.61
CA THR A 66 -6.57 -2.40 -2.28
C THR A 66 -5.55 -1.37 -2.76
N MET A 67 -4.27 -1.56 -2.45
CA MET A 67 -3.21 -0.64 -2.88
C MET A 67 -2.97 -0.66 -4.40
N ARG A 68 -3.21 -1.81 -5.06
CA ARG A 68 -3.15 -1.92 -6.52
C ARG A 68 -4.24 -1.07 -7.20
N LEU A 69 -5.45 -1.07 -6.63
CA LEU A 69 -6.60 -0.34 -7.17
C LEU A 69 -6.66 1.13 -6.71
N HIS A 70 -6.19 1.42 -5.50
CA HIS A 70 -6.22 2.72 -4.84
C HIS A 70 -4.85 2.97 -4.20
N PRO A 71 -3.82 3.32 -4.99
CA PRO A 71 -2.52 3.64 -4.43
C PRO A 71 -2.66 4.82 -3.48
N VAL A 72 -2.01 4.73 -2.31
CA VAL A 72 -2.05 5.78 -1.28
C VAL A 72 -1.44 7.10 -1.79
N ALA A 73 -0.49 7.01 -2.72
CA ALA A 73 0.10 8.15 -3.40
C ALA A 73 0.04 7.94 -4.92
N SER A 74 -0.79 8.73 -5.61
CA SER A 74 -0.89 8.71 -7.10
C SER A 74 0.40 9.17 -7.79
N MET A 75 1.17 10.05 -7.13
CA MET A 75 2.53 10.43 -7.54
C MET A 75 3.51 10.12 -6.41
N LEU A 76 4.58 9.39 -6.74
CA LEU A 76 5.67 9.17 -5.78
C LEU A 76 6.52 10.44 -5.62
N ALA A 77 7.26 10.48 -4.51
CA ALA A 77 8.24 11.54 -4.26
C ALA A 77 9.17 11.74 -5.48
N PRO A 78 9.43 13.00 -5.86
CA PRO A 78 10.26 13.31 -7.00
C PRO A 78 11.66 12.72 -6.84
N ARG A 79 12.16 12.11 -7.91
CA ARG A 79 13.58 11.70 -8.03
C ARG A 79 14.32 12.71 -8.88
N LEU A 80 15.52 13.10 -8.46
CA LEU A 80 16.37 14.02 -9.21
C LEU A 80 17.38 13.26 -10.06
N ALA A 81 17.49 13.60 -11.34
CA ALA A 81 18.55 13.08 -12.21
C ALA A 81 19.92 13.65 -11.77
N LEU A 82 20.81 12.80 -11.24
CA LEU A 82 22.14 13.21 -10.77
C LEU A 82 23.15 13.40 -11.91
N GLU A 83 22.90 12.75 -13.04
CA GLU A 83 23.68 12.78 -14.28
C GLU A 83 22.73 12.68 -15.47
N ASP A 84 23.25 12.97 -16.67
CA ASP A 84 22.50 12.80 -17.91
C ASP A 84 22.27 11.31 -18.16
N CYS A 85 21.01 10.91 -18.34
CA CYS A 85 20.64 9.51 -18.51
C CYS A 85 19.57 9.31 -19.58
N ASN A 86 19.57 8.16 -20.25
CA ASN A 86 18.53 7.79 -21.20
C ASN A 86 17.53 6.83 -20.53
N VAL A 87 16.23 7.17 -20.55
CA VAL A 87 15.15 6.34 -20.01
C VAL A 87 14.13 6.10 -21.12
N ALA A 88 13.94 4.82 -21.50
CA ALA A 88 13.00 4.42 -22.56
C ALA A 88 13.20 5.19 -23.89
N GLY A 89 14.44 5.56 -24.23
CA GLY A 89 14.77 6.32 -25.43
C GLY A 89 14.77 7.85 -25.24
N TYR A 90 14.36 8.36 -24.07
CA TYR A 90 14.35 9.79 -23.77
C TYR A 90 15.61 10.21 -23.01
N ASP A 91 16.30 11.25 -23.50
CA ASP A 91 17.44 11.85 -22.82
C ASP A 91 16.98 12.81 -21.72
N ILE A 92 17.25 12.44 -20.47
CA ILE A 92 16.96 13.21 -19.27
C ILE A 92 18.24 13.89 -18.81
N ARG A 93 18.24 15.23 -18.76
CA ARG A 93 19.39 16.00 -18.30
C ARG A 93 19.51 15.99 -16.78
N LYS A 94 20.74 16.08 -16.29
CA LYS A 94 21.07 16.33 -14.89
C LYS A 94 20.26 17.51 -14.33
N GLY A 95 19.72 17.32 -13.13
CA GLY A 95 18.87 18.29 -12.45
C GLY A 95 17.38 18.19 -12.80
N THR A 96 16.98 17.31 -13.71
CA THR A 96 15.55 17.09 -14.02
C THR A 96 14.85 16.37 -12.86
N SER A 97 13.71 16.91 -12.42
CA SER A 97 12.84 16.28 -11.42
C SER A 97 11.86 15.31 -12.11
N VAL A 98 12.01 14.02 -11.81
CA VAL A 98 11.23 12.93 -12.38
C VAL A 98 10.19 12.45 -11.37
N HIS A 99 8.93 12.52 -11.74
CA HIS A 99 7.82 12.02 -10.95
C HIS A 99 7.32 10.69 -11.52
N LYS A 100 7.16 9.69 -10.66
CA LYS A 100 6.58 8.40 -11.07
C LYS A 100 5.09 8.39 -10.74
N HIS A 101 4.26 8.27 -11.77
CA HIS A 101 2.85 7.97 -11.62
C HIS A 101 2.67 6.51 -11.21
N THR A 102 1.84 6.25 -10.20
CA THR A 102 1.59 4.90 -9.69
C THR A 102 0.31 4.28 -10.23
N GLU A 103 -0.61 5.07 -10.77
CA GLU A 103 -1.80 4.52 -11.43
C GLU A 103 -1.43 4.09 -12.85
N TYR A 104 -1.54 2.79 -13.13
CA TYR A 104 -1.57 2.29 -14.50
C TYR A 104 -2.99 2.50 -15.03
N ARG A 105 -3.15 3.45 -15.95
CA ARG A 105 -4.36 3.60 -16.74
C ARG A 105 -4.16 2.94 -18.10
#